data_AF-A0A950BC43-F1
#
_entry.id   AF-A0A950BC43-F1
#
_cell.length_a   1.000
_cell.length_b   1.000
_cell.length_c   1.000
_cell.angle_alpha   90.00
_cell.angle_beta   90.00
_cell.angle_gamma   90.00
#
_symmetry.space_group_name_H-M   'P 1'
#
loop_
_entity.id
_entity.type
_entity.pdbx_description
1 polymer ?
#
loop_
_entity_poly.entity_id
_entity_poly.type
_entity_poly.pdbx_seq_one_letter_code
_entity_poly.pdbx_strand_id
1 'polypeptide(L)'
;MFSHVMLGVNDLERGRRFYDALLGQLGVAPGIANKNRFFYRSPTGTFAISTPIDGEPATAGNGATTGFLAQSPEQVNAAHAAGLAAGGVSIEDAPGWRGEGPGTLYLAYLRDPDGNKICLLHRPPKIG
;
A
#
# COMPACT_ATOMS: atom_id res chain seq x y z
N MET A 1 14.68 -6.43 -1.49
CA MET A 1 15.65 -5.33 -1.70
C MET A 1 15.54 -4.28 -0.61
N PHE A 2 14.35 -3.76 -0.30
CA PHE A 2 14.18 -2.74 0.75
C PHE A 2 14.13 -3.35 2.15
N SER A 3 14.84 -2.76 3.11
CA SER A 3 14.72 -3.11 4.53
C SER A 3 13.40 -2.60 5.12
N HIS A 4 13.07 -1.34 4.81
CA HIS A 4 11.81 -0.72 5.21
C HIS A 4 11.42 0.45 4.30
N VAL A 5 10.13 0.79 4.34
CA VAL A 5 9.54 2.00 3.74
C VAL A 5 8.67 2.67 4.79
N MET A 6 8.72 4.00 4.88
CA MET A 6 7.87 4.77 5.79
C MET A 6 7.11 5.85 5.01
N LEU A 7 5.84 6.05 5.35
CA LEU A 7 5.02 7.14 4.85
C LEU A 7 4.55 8.03 5.99
N GLY A 8 4.51 9.34 5.71
CA GLY A 8 3.94 10.32 6.62
C GLY A 8 2.41 10.24 6.61
N VAL A 9 1.79 10.36 7.78
CA VAL A 9 0.33 10.51 7.93
C VAL A 9 0.02 11.64 8.91
N ASN A 10 -1.06 12.39 8.66
CA ASN A 10 -1.49 13.47 9.55
C ASN A 10 -2.40 12.98 10.70
N ASP A 11 -3.00 11.80 10.55
CA ASP A 11 -3.76 11.11 11.60
C ASP A 11 -3.34 9.63 11.63
N LEU A 12 -2.63 9.25 12.69
CA LEU A 12 -2.09 7.89 12.84
C LEU A 12 -3.16 6.82 12.92
N GLU A 13 -4.28 7.08 13.58
CA GLU A 13 -5.35 6.09 13.74
C GLU A 13 -6.16 5.94 12.44
N ARG A 14 -6.38 7.05 11.71
CA ARG A 14 -6.98 7.01 10.37
C ARG A 14 -6.07 6.25 9.41
N GLY A 15 -4.76 6.55 9.41
CA GLY A 15 -3.76 5.82 8.64
C GLY A 15 -3.75 4.34 9.00
N ARG A 16 -3.72 4.00 10.29
CA ARG A 16 -3.72 2.61 10.76
C ARG A 16 -4.95 1.86 10.27
N ARG A 17 -6.16 2.40 10.44
CA ARG A 17 -7.39 1.76 9.96
C ARG A 17 -7.34 1.47 8.46
N PHE A 18 -6.83 2.42 7.67
CA PHE A 18 -6.63 2.23 6.24
C PHE A 18 -5.63 1.11 5.92
N TYR A 19 -4.43 1.16 6.49
CA TYR A 19 -3.39 0.18 6.18
C TYR A 19 -3.66 -1.21 6.79
N ASP A 20 -4.34 -1.30 7.93
CA ASP A 20 -4.82 -2.57 8.49
C ASP A 20 -5.83 -3.23 7.53
N ALA A 21 -6.79 -2.47 7.02
CA ALA A 21 -7.79 -2.98 6.08
C ALA A 21 -7.17 -3.41 4.75
N LEU A 22 -6.30 -2.57 4.18
CA LEU A 22 -5.67 -2.83 2.88
C LEU A 22 -4.64 -3.95 2.95
N LEU A 23 -3.70 -3.90 3.89
CA LEU A 23 -2.61 -4.88 3.98
C LEU A 23 -3.10 -6.22 4.56
N GLY A 24 -4.19 -6.23 5.32
CA GLY A 24 -4.85 -7.46 5.78
C GLY A 24 -5.31 -8.34 4.62
N GLN A 25 -5.77 -7.76 3.50
CA GLN A 25 -6.12 -8.52 2.29
C GLN A 25 -4.92 -9.13 1.57
N LEU A 26 -3.71 -8.65 1.88
CA LEU A 26 -2.44 -9.19 1.39
C LEU A 26 -1.79 -10.16 2.39
N GLY A 27 -2.49 -10.49 3.48
CA GLY A 27 -2.00 -11.40 4.52
C GLY A 27 -0.98 -10.79 5.49
N VAL A 28 -0.87 -9.46 5.54
CA VAL A 28 0.00 -8.77 6.51
C VAL A 28 -0.77 -8.53 7.81
N ALA A 29 -0.15 -8.83 8.95
CA ALA A 29 -0.76 -8.61 10.25
C ALA A 29 -1.02 -7.11 10.54
N PRO A 30 -2.00 -6.78 11.41
CA PRO A 30 -2.29 -5.40 11.78
C PRO A 30 -1.09 -4.63 12.32
N GLY A 31 -1.12 -3.31 12.18
CA GLY A 31 -0.05 -2.41 12.59
C GLY A 31 0.22 -2.48 14.10
N ILE A 32 1.49 -2.65 14.47
CA ILE A 32 1.92 -2.62 15.87
C ILE A 32 2.43 -1.22 16.22
N ALA A 33 1.85 -0.62 17.27
CA ALA A 33 2.23 0.70 17.75
C ALA A 33 3.68 0.74 18.26
N ASN A 34 4.39 1.83 17.95
CA ASN A 34 5.64 2.19 18.60
C ASN A 34 5.82 3.71 18.52
N LYS A 35 5.60 4.40 19.66
CA LYS A 35 5.58 5.86 19.72
C LYS A 35 4.57 6.41 18.70
N ASN A 36 4.96 7.41 17.90
CA ASN A 36 4.11 8.05 16.91
C ASN A 36 4.10 7.30 15.56
N ARG A 37 4.04 5.95 15.61
CA ARG A 37 4.17 5.07 14.44
C ARG A 37 3.37 3.79 14.59
N PHE A 38 2.96 3.24 13.46
CA PHE A 38 2.50 1.86 13.34
C PHE A 38 3.38 1.10 12.35
N PHE A 39 3.77 -0.12 12.72
CA PHE A 39 4.65 -0.98 11.93
C PHE A 39 3.92 -2.23 11.44
N TYR A 40 4.08 -2.50 10.15
CA TYR A 40 3.59 -3.67 9.42
C TYR A 40 4.80 -4.50 8.99
N ARG A 41 4.99 -5.67 9.61
CA ARG A 41 6.20 -6.48 9.42
C ARG A 41 5.90 -7.76 8.64
N SER A 42 6.78 -8.10 7.71
CA SER A 42 6.82 -9.39 7.04
C SER A 42 8.24 -9.97 7.08
N PRO A 43 8.43 -11.25 6.72
CA PRO A 43 9.78 -11.83 6.62
C PRO A 43 10.71 -11.12 5.62
N THR A 44 10.15 -10.36 4.68
CA THR A 44 10.88 -9.78 3.54
C THR A 44 11.00 -8.26 3.58
N GLY A 45 10.41 -7.59 4.58
CA GLY A 45 10.50 -6.15 4.74
C GLY A 45 9.56 -5.60 5.82
N THR A 46 9.70 -4.30 6.08
CA THR A 46 8.83 -3.57 7.01
C THR A 46 8.22 -2.34 6.34
N PHE A 47 6.91 -2.17 6.48
CA PHE A 47 6.24 -0.92 6.13
C PHE A 47 5.81 -0.21 7.42
N ALA A 48 5.81 1.12 7.42
CA ALA A 48 5.34 1.88 8.56
C ALA A 48 4.68 3.19 8.15
N ILE A 49 3.73 3.62 8.97
CA ILE A 49 3.23 4.99 8.97
C ILE A 49 3.77 5.74 10.17
N SER A 50 4.07 7.02 10.01
CA SER A 50 4.65 7.87 11.05
C SER A 50 4.04 9.26 11.01
N THR A 51 3.84 9.87 12.17
CA THR A 51 3.82 11.34 12.23
C THR A 51 5.20 11.84 11.77
N PRO A 52 5.30 12.87 10.90
CA PRO A 52 6.58 13.45 10.49
C PRO A 52 7.41 13.89 11.70
N ILE A 53 8.72 13.65 11.64
CA ILE A 53 9.62 13.87 12.78
C ILE A 53 10.04 15.34 12.95
N ASP A 54 9.95 16.12 11.88
CA ASP A 54 10.19 17.57 11.87
C ASP A 54 9.00 18.37 12.43
N GLY A 55 7.85 17.73 12.62
CA GLY A 55 6.63 18.35 13.16
C GLY A 55 5.77 19.05 12.11
N GLU A 56 6.18 19.05 10.84
CA GLU A 56 5.41 19.62 9.75
C GLU A 56 4.31 18.64 9.29
N PRO A 57 3.25 19.12 8.60
CA PRO A 57 2.23 18.24 8.04
C PRO A 57 2.80 17.20 7.08
N ALA A 58 2.29 15.97 7.14
CA ALA A 58 2.62 14.94 6.18
C ALA A 58 2.13 15.34 4.78
N THR A 59 2.99 15.14 3.78
CA THR A 59 2.69 15.43 2.38
C THR A 59 3.06 14.23 1.51
N ALA A 60 2.29 14.04 0.43
CA ALA A 60 2.59 13.03 -0.58
C ALA A 60 3.64 13.55 -1.58
N GLY A 61 4.67 12.75 -1.85
CA GLY A 61 5.66 13.07 -2.88
C GLY A 61 5.08 12.94 -4.29
N ASN A 62 5.21 13.99 -5.11
CA ASN A 62 4.83 13.89 -6.52
C ASN A 62 5.77 12.91 -7.27
N GLY A 63 5.19 11.97 -8.01
CA GLY A 63 5.92 10.88 -8.67
C GLY A 63 6.29 9.70 -7.76
N ALA A 64 6.13 9.81 -6.43
CA ALA A 64 6.35 8.69 -5.52
C ALA A 64 5.23 7.64 -5.67
N THR A 65 5.57 6.37 -5.56
CA THR A 65 4.60 5.26 -5.53
C THR A 65 5.15 4.12 -4.68
N THR A 66 4.38 3.67 -3.70
CA THR A 66 4.72 2.51 -2.87
C THR A 66 3.92 1.30 -3.36
N GLY A 67 4.62 0.29 -3.91
CA GLY A 67 4.01 -0.94 -4.42
C GLY A 67 4.01 -2.07 -3.39
N PHE A 68 2.85 -2.68 -3.16
CA PHE A 68 2.70 -3.90 -2.37
C PHE A 68 2.42 -5.09 -3.29
N LEU A 69 3.12 -6.20 -3.00
CA LEU A 69 3.00 -7.42 -3.78
C LEU A 69 1.78 -8.22 -3.34
N ALA A 70 0.92 -8.55 -4.30
CA ALA A 70 -0.20 -9.46 -4.14
C ALA A 70 0.12 -10.82 -4.80
N GLN A 71 -0.43 -11.89 -4.23
CA GLN A 71 -0.21 -13.25 -4.70
C GLN A 71 -1.15 -13.63 -5.86
N SER A 72 -2.21 -12.85 -6.08
CA SER A 72 -3.15 -13.07 -7.19
C SER A 72 -3.90 -11.79 -7.59
N PRO A 73 -4.54 -11.75 -8.77
CA PRO A 73 -5.46 -10.68 -9.16
C PRO A 73 -6.61 -10.46 -8.17
N GLU A 74 -7.11 -11.54 -7.57
CA GLU A 74 -8.19 -11.48 -6.58
C GLU A 74 -7.74 -10.75 -5.31
N GLN A 75 -6.50 -10.98 -4.85
CA GLN A 75 -5.93 -10.21 -3.74
C GLN A 75 -5.78 -8.73 -4.09
N VAL A 76 -5.39 -8.40 -5.33
CA VAL A 76 -5.34 -7.00 -5.78
C VAL A 76 -6.73 -6.36 -5.69
N ASN A 77 -7.76 -7.04 -6.21
CA ASN A 77 -9.13 -6.54 -6.18
C ASN A 77 -9.66 -6.38 -4.74
N ALA A 78 -9.43 -7.37 -3.88
CA ALA A 78 -9.85 -7.34 -2.48
C ALA A 78 -9.15 -6.21 -1.71
N ALA A 79 -7.83 -6.07 -1.86
CA ALA A 79 -7.06 -5.01 -1.20
C ALA A 79 -7.46 -3.61 -1.70
N HIS A 80 -7.75 -3.47 -3.00
CA HIS A 80 -8.23 -2.21 -3.57
C HIS A 80 -9.58 -1.84 -2.97
N ALA A 81 -10.56 -2.75 -2.99
CA ALA A 81 -11.88 -2.53 -2.41
C ALA A 81 -11.83 -2.20 -0.91
N ALA A 82 -11.00 -2.92 -0.14
CA ALA A 82 -10.81 -2.65 1.29
C ALA A 82 -10.19 -1.27 1.54
N GLY A 83 -9.21 -0.86 0.74
CA GLY A 83 -8.62 0.47 0.79
C GLY A 83 -9.66 1.58 0.53
N LEU A 84 -10.52 1.41 -0.48
CA LEU A 84 -11.59 2.36 -0.77
C LEU A 84 -12.60 2.46 0.40
N ALA A 85 -13.03 1.31 0.92
CA ALA A 85 -13.95 1.26 2.06
C ALA A 85 -13.35 1.90 3.33
N ALA A 86 -12.02 1.89 3.46
CA ALA A 86 -11.29 2.49 4.58
C ALA A 86 -10.88 3.95 4.35
N GLY A 87 -11.44 4.62 3.34
CA GLY A 87 -11.25 6.05 3.08
C GLY A 87 -10.15 6.40 2.09
N GLY A 88 -9.62 5.41 1.36
CA GLY A 88 -8.77 5.65 0.20
C GLY A 88 -9.56 6.13 -1.01
N VAL A 89 -8.83 6.67 -1.99
CA VAL A 89 -9.41 7.16 -3.26
C VAL A 89 -8.83 6.38 -4.43
N SER A 90 -9.69 5.77 -5.24
CA SER A 90 -9.25 5.10 -6.47
C SER A 90 -8.68 6.14 -7.44
N ILE A 91 -7.58 5.82 -8.08
CA ILE A 91 -6.94 6.68 -9.08
C ILE A 91 -6.53 5.85 -10.29
N GLU A 92 -6.29 6.54 -11.42
CA GLU A 92 -5.99 5.91 -12.71
C GLU A 92 -7.12 4.97 -13.19
N ASP A 93 -6.77 4.04 -14.06
CA ASP A 93 -7.67 3.02 -14.57
C ASP A 93 -8.07 2.01 -13.48
N ALA A 94 -9.22 1.36 -13.67
CA ALA A 94 -9.70 0.29 -12.80
C ALA A 94 -8.70 -0.89 -12.70
N PRO A 95 -8.73 -1.67 -11.61
CA PRO A 95 -7.89 -2.86 -11.45
C PRO A 95 -7.87 -3.75 -12.70
N GLY A 96 -6.69 -4.14 -13.17
CA GLY A 96 -6.59 -4.95 -14.37
C GLY A 96 -5.19 -5.21 -14.89
N TRP A 97 -5.12 -6.03 -15.93
CA TRP A 97 -3.88 -6.36 -16.63
C TRP A 97 -3.33 -5.16 -17.41
N ARG A 98 -2.02 -4.92 -17.30
CA ARG A 98 -1.27 -3.87 -18.00
C ARG A 98 0.04 -4.44 -18.55
N GLY A 99 0.47 -3.94 -19.70
CA GLY A 99 1.65 -4.39 -20.42
C GLY A 99 1.36 -5.54 -21.39
N GLU A 100 2.40 -5.99 -22.08
CA GLU A 100 2.34 -7.04 -23.09
C GLU A 100 3.40 -8.13 -22.82
N GLY A 101 3.10 -9.37 -23.23
CA GLY A 101 4.03 -10.49 -23.17
C GLY A 101 4.49 -10.83 -21.73
N PRO A 102 5.74 -11.28 -21.54
CA PRO A 102 6.28 -11.67 -20.22
C PRO A 102 6.32 -10.56 -19.17
N GLY A 103 6.08 -9.30 -19.58
CA GLY A 103 6.03 -8.13 -18.70
C GLY A 103 4.63 -7.80 -18.18
N THR A 104 3.61 -8.60 -18.51
CA THR A 104 2.23 -8.34 -18.12
C THR A 104 2.06 -8.39 -16.59
N LEU A 105 1.42 -7.37 -16.01
CA LEU A 105 1.18 -7.23 -14.57
C LEU A 105 -0.31 -6.97 -14.32
N TYR A 106 -0.84 -7.48 -13.21
CA TYR A 106 -2.16 -7.07 -12.73
C TYR A 106 -1.98 -5.98 -11.67
N LEU A 107 -2.57 -4.80 -11.92
CA LEU A 107 -2.31 -3.61 -11.13
C LEU A 107 -3.62 -2.99 -10.65
N ALA A 108 -3.56 -2.36 -9.48
CA ALA A 108 -4.55 -1.39 -9.02
C ALA A 108 -3.86 -0.26 -8.27
N TYR A 109 -4.41 0.95 -8.39
CA TYR A 109 -3.87 2.15 -7.76
C TYR A 109 -4.91 2.84 -6.91
N LEU A 110 -4.45 3.38 -5.78
CA LEU A 110 -5.25 4.23 -4.90
C LEU A 110 -4.35 5.24 -4.19
N ARG A 111 -4.96 6.30 -3.68
CA ARG A 111 -4.34 7.17 -2.68
C ARG A 111 -4.82 6.76 -1.29
N ASP A 112 -3.90 6.77 -0.33
CA ASP A 112 -4.27 6.70 1.08
C ASP A 112 -4.94 8.02 1.55
N PRO A 113 -5.46 8.08 2.80
CA PRO A 113 -6.14 9.28 3.31
C PRO A 113 -5.29 10.56 3.36
N ASP A 114 -3.97 10.44 3.25
CA ASP A 114 -3.02 11.55 3.26
C ASP A 114 -2.44 11.82 1.85
N GLY A 115 -2.99 11.15 0.83
CA GLY A 115 -2.66 11.37 -0.57
C GLY A 115 -1.48 10.55 -1.09
N ASN A 116 -0.83 9.72 -0.27
CA ASN A 116 0.28 8.87 -0.70
C ASN A 116 -0.22 7.89 -1.76
N LYS A 117 0.50 7.81 -2.89
CA LYS A 117 0.12 6.90 -3.98
C LYS A 117 0.58 5.48 -3.68
N ILE A 118 -0.39 4.57 -3.62
CA ILE A 118 -0.22 3.15 -3.34
C ILE A 118 -0.51 2.35 -4.61
N CYS A 119 0.32 1.35 -4.87
CA CYS A 119 0.15 0.39 -5.94
C CYS A 119 -0.03 -1.02 -5.35
N LEU A 120 -0.99 -1.76 -5.87
CA LEU A 120 -1.19 -3.17 -5.60
C LEU A 120 -0.78 -3.92 -6.86
N LEU A 121 0.21 -4.78 -6.77
CA LEU A 121 0.82 -5.43 -7.93
C LEU A 121 0.81 -6.94 -7.76
N HIS A 122 0.25 -7.63 -8.75
CA HIS A 122 0.47 -9.05 -8.95
C HIS A 122 1.25 -9.28 -10.24
N ARG A 123 2.30 -10.09 -10.14
CA ARG A 123 3.07 -10.57 -11.30
C ARG A 123 2.80 -12.06 -11.47
N PRO A 124 2.36 -12.51 -12.64
CA PRO A 124 2.17 -13.93 -12.90
C PRO A 124 3.53 -14.64 -12.85
N PRO A 125 3.55 -15.93 -12.47
CA PRO A 125 4.78 -16.71 -12.52
C PRO A 125 5.36 -16.69 -13.93
N LYS A 126 6.69 -16.60 -14.04
CA LYS A 126 7.36 -16.75 -15.32
C LYS A 126 7.12 -18.18 -15.81
N ILE A 127 6.45 -18.32 -16.95
CA ILE A 127 6.44 -19.59 -17.68
C ILE A 127 7.87 -19.77 -18.20
N GLY A 128 8.58 -20.76 -17.66
CA GLY A 128 9.94 -21.12 -18.06
C GLY A 128 9.98 -21.86 -19.38
#